data_AF-A0A855EWR7-F1
#
_entry.id   AF-A0A855EWR7-F1
#
_cell.length_a   1.000
_cell.length_b   1.000
_cell.length_c   1.000
_cell.angle_alpha   90.00
_cell.angle_beta   90.00
_cell.angle_gamma   90.00
#
_symmetry.space_group_name_H-M   'P 1'
#
loop_
_entity.id
_entity.type
_entity.pdbx_description
1 polymer ?
#
loop_
_entity_poly.entity_id
_entity_poly.type
_entity_poly.pdbx_seq_one_letter_code
_entity_poly.pdbx_strand_id
1 'polypeptide(L)'
;MQTIRFLPDRLNSEPVVFRGFTTHEMGLAALAGAGAGLLLSLPFIPLAGWVVVPTGLLVMPLLLVWFGGRWMARLKRGKPENWLWQRLETKKRRLGMGNPKLIVDARGWSVKRNRRAS
;
A
#
# COMPACT_ATOMS: atom_id res chain seq x y z
N MET A 1 -2.49 -39.19 -5.40
CA MET A 1 -2.18 -37.78 -5.08
C MET A 1 -3.42 -36.95 -5.35
N GLN A 2 -4.02 -36.33 -4.34
CA GLN A 2 -5.17 -35.44 -4.53
C GLN A 2 -4.65 -34.06 -4.94
N THR A 3 -4.87 -33.67 -6.18
CA THR A 3 -4.63 -32.31 -6.65
C THR A 3 -5.79 -31.45 -6.16
N ILE A 4 -5.50 -30.50 -5.26
CA ILE A 4 -6.50 -29.53 -4.80
C ILE A 4 -6.93 -28.72 -6.03
N ARG A 5 -8.16 -28.93 -6.51
CA ARG A 5 -8.70 -28.31 -7.74
C ARG A 5 -8.90 -26.80 -7.62
N PHE A 6 -8.87 -26.28 -6.39
CA PHE A 6 -9.14 -24.89 -6.07
C PHE A 6 -8.16 -24.41 -5.01
N LEU A 7 -7.13 -23.66 -5.43
CA LEU A 7 -6.27 -22.97 -4.49
C LEU A 7 -6.99 -21.69 -4.06
N PRO A 8 -7.30 -21.51 -2.76
CA PRO A 8 -7.96 -20.28 -2.32
C PRO A 8 -7.04 -19.08 -2.60
N ASP A 9 -7.55 -18.04 -3.24
CA ASP A 9 -6.78 -16.80 -3.55
C ASP A 9 -6.12 -16.20 -2.29
N ARG A 10 -6.75 -16.43 -1.13
CA ARG A 10 -6.25 -16.05 0.20
C ARG A 10 -4.87 -16.63 0.54
N LEU A 11 -4.49 -17.77 -0.06
CA LEU A 11 -3.18 -18.38 0.15
C LEU A 11 -2.06 -17.63 -0.60
N ASN A 12 -2.39 -17.00 -1.73
CA ASN A 12 -1.45 -16.19 -2.50
C ASN A 12 -1.43 -14.72 -2.04
N SER A 13 -2.41 -14.31 -1.23
CA SER A 13 -2.50 -12.97 -0.67
C SER A 13 -1.48 -12.77 0.44
N GLU A 14 -0.76 -11.64 0.41
CA GLU A 14 0.14 -11.31 1.51
C GLU A 14 -0.63 -11.13 2.82
N PRO A 15 -0.24 -11.82 3.91
CA PRO A 15 -0.95 -11.72 5.17
C PRO A 15 -0.79 -10.32 5.77
N VAL A 16 -1.83 -9.89 6.46
CA VAL A 16 -1.76 -8.69 7.30
C VAL A 16 -0.93 -9.01 8.54
N VAL A 17 0.17 -8.29 8.72
CA VAL A 17 1.10 -8.49 9.85
C VAL A 17 0.65 -7.68 11.06
N PHE A 18 0.33 -6.38 10.87
CA PHE A 18 0.00 -5.49 11.99
C PHE A 18 -1.06 -4.46 11.61
N ARG A 19 -2.20 -4.46 12.31
CA ARG A 19 -3.28 -3.45 12.19
C ARG A 19 -3.65 -3.07 10.74
N GLY A 20 -3.67 -4.02 9.80
CA GLY A 20 -4.04 -3.77 8.40
C GLY A 20 -2.87 -3.50 7.45
N PHE A 21 -1.63 -3.44 7.95
CA PHE A 21 -0.42 -3.41 7.14
C PHE A 21 0.00 -4.82 6.70
N THR A 22 0.37 -4.94 5.44
CA THR A 22 1.24 -6.03 4.94
C THR A 22 2.70 -5.77 5.36
N THR A 23 3.57 -6.76 5.20
CA THR A 23 5.01 -6.64 5.53
C THR A 23 5.66 -5.44 4.84
N HIS A 24 5.43 -5.31 3.53
CA HIS A 24 6.03 -4.23 2.73
C HIS A 24 5.47 -2.85 3.10
N GLU A 25 4.18 -2.73 3.40
CA GLU A 25 3.59 -1.44 3.80
C GLU A 25 4.07 -1.02 5.17
N MET A 26 4.17 -1.96 6.11
CA MET A 26 4.72 -1.69 7.43
C MET A 26 6.18 -1.24 7.34
N GLY A 27 6.99 -1.93 6.51
CA GLY A 27 8.38 -1.55 6.26
C GLY A 27 8.51 -0.14 5.67
N LEU A 28 7.70 0.19 4.67
CA LEU A 28 7.67 1.53 4.08
C LEU A 28 7.21 2.59 5.09
N ALA A 29 6.19 2.29 5.90
CA ALA A 29 5.74 3.19 6.95
C ALA A 29 6.84 3.40 8.00
N ALA A 30 7.53 2.35 8.44
CA ALA A 30 8.63 2.46 9.39
C ALA A 30 9.79 3.30 8.83
N LEU A 31 10.18 3.07 7.56
CA LEU A 31 11.22 3.85 6.88
C LEU A 31 10.82 5.32 6.71
N ALA A 32 9.59 5.59 6.32
CA ALA A 32 9.07 6.95 6.23
C ALA A 32 9.06 7.64 7.60
N GLY A 33 8.68 6.92 8.65
CA GLY A 33 8.70 7.41 10.02
C GLY A 33 10.12 7.68 10.52
N ALA A 34 11.08 6.85 10.15
CA ALA A 34 12.50 7.04 10.51
C ALA A 34 13.06 8.28 9.82
N GLY A 35 12.81 8.44 8.52
CA GLY A 35 13.20 9.63 7.76
C GLY A 35 12.54 10.90 8.31
N ALA A 36 11.25 10.85 8.62
CA ALA A 36 10.54 11.96 9.24
C ALA A 36 11.09 12.27 10.64
N GLY A 37 11.40 11.27 11.44
CA GLY A 37 12.01 11.42 12.76
C GLY A 37 13.39 12.04 12.71
N LEU A 38 14.22 11.65 11.73
CA LEU A 38 15.51 12.27 11.49
C LEU A 38 15.33 13.75 11.17
N LEU A 39 14.54 14.07 10.14
CA LEU A 39 14.30 15.45 9.68
C LEU A 39 13.69 16.32 10.77
N LEU A 40 12.75 15.78 11.55
CA LEU A 40 12.14 16.49 12.66
C LEU A 40 13.13 16.72 13.80
N SER A 41 14.11 15.83 14.02
CA SER A 41 15.08 15.94 15.11
C SER A 41 16.18 16.98 14.85
N LEU A 42 16.56 17.19 13.59
CA LEU A 42 17.60 18.16 13.19
C LEU A 42 17.41 19.57 13.82
N PRO A 43 16.23 20.21 13.73
CA PRO A 43 16.03 21.54 14.31
C PRO A 43 16.07 21.57 15.85
N PHE A 44 15.93 20.42 16.53
CA PHE A 44 15.99 20.35 18.00
C PHE A 44 17.38 20.04 18.56
N ILE A 45 18.37 19.77 17.71
CA ILE A 45 19.76 19.56 18.11
C ILE A 45 20.31 20.70 19.00
N PRO A 46 20.11 22.00 18.69
CA PRO A 46 20.63 23.05 19.56
C PRO A 46 19.93 23.14 20.92
N LEU A 47 18.74 22.55 21.09
CA LEU A 47 17.98 22.60 22.34
C LEU A 47 18.31 21.44 23.29
N ALA A 48 18.39 20.22 22.75
CA ALA A 48 18.53 19.00 23.55
C ALA A 48 19.73 18.13 23.13
N GLY A 49 20.61 18.66 22.28
CA GLY A 49 21.84 18.01 21.84
C GLY A 49 21.61 16.88 20.83
N TRP A 50 22.66 16.09 20.60
CA TRP A 50 22.66 15.01 19.61
C TRP A 50 21.71 13.85 19.95
N VAL A 51 21.33 13.70 21.23
CA VAL A 51 20.49 12.60 21.73
C VAL A 51 19.08 12.61 21.11
N VAL A 52 18.61 13.76 20.64
CA VAL A 52 17.31 13.88 19.97
C VAL A 52 17.27 13.09 18.66
N VAL A 53 18.40 12.96 17.97
CA VAL A 53 18.50 12.28 16.67
C VAL A 53 18.14 10.79 16.76
N PRO A 54 18.82 9.95 17.59
CA PRO A 54 18.44 8.55 17.74
C PRO A 54 17.05 8.40 18.37
N THR A 55 16.65 9.34 19.24
CA THR A 55 15.32 9.33 19.84
C THR A 55 14.23 9.49 18.79
N GLY A 56 14.31 10.50 17.93
CA GLY A 56 13.36 10.71 16.85
C GLY A 56 13.37 9.57 15.83
N LEU A 57 14.57 9.05 15.51
CA LEU A 57 14.73 7.92 14.59
C LEU A 57 14.02 6.65 15.08
N LEU A 58 13.97 6.40 16.39
CA LEU A 58 13.30 5.24 16.98
C LEU A 58 11.81 5.49 17.27
N VAL A 59 11.46 6.67 17.80
CA VAL A 59 10.09 6.97 18.26
C VAL A 59 9.15 7.23 17.08
N MET A 60 9.57 7.98 16.06
CA MET A 60 8.66 8.36 14.95
C MET A 60 8.18 7.19 14.09
N PRO A 61 8.98 6.17 13.74
CA PRO A 61 8.48 4.96 13.10
C PRO A 61 7.37 4.29 13.90
N LEU A 62 7.53 4.17 15.22
CA LEU A 62 6.56 3.52 16.10
C LEU A 62 5.23 4.29 16.11
N LEU A 63 5.29 5.62 16.25
CA LEU A 63 4.12 6.48 16.19
C LEU A 63 3.42 6.36 14.83
N LEU A 64 4.18 6.48 13.74
CA LEU A 64 3.63 6.44 12.38
C LEU A 64 2.98 5.09 12.08
N VAL A 65 3.58 3.97 12.46
CA VAL A 65 2.98 2.63 12.29
C VAL A 65 1.75 2.47 13.19
N TRP A 66 1.81 2.94 14.43
CA TRP A 66 0.69 2.83 15.37
C TRP A 66 -0.57 3.54 14.88
N PHE A 67 -0.43 4.82 14.49
CA PHE A 67 -1.53 5.63 13.97
C PHE A 67 -1.89 5.27 12.53
N GLY A 68 -0.87 5.04 11.70
CA GLY A 68 -1.01 4.66 10.30
C GLY A 68 -1.75 3.34 10.14
N GLY A 69 -1.56 2.36 11.03
CA GLY A 69 -2.26 1.08 10.95
C GLY A 69 -3.78 1.26 11.08
N ARG A 70 -4.24 2.02 12.07
CA ARG A 70 -5.69 2.28 12.24
C ARG A 70 -6.28 3.05 11.06
N TRP A 71 -5.50 3.88 10.38
CA TRP A 71 -5.94 4.55 9.16
C TRP A 71 -5.94 3.58 7.96
N MET A 72 -4.91 2.75 7.82
CA MET A 72 -4.77 1.77 6.76
C MET A 72 -5.86 0.70 6.81
N ALA A 73 -6.18 0.18 8.00
CA ALA A 73 -7.29 -0.74 8.23
C ALA A 73 -8.65 -0.13 7.82
N ARG A 74 -8.84 1.17 8.05
CA ARG A 74 -10.06 1.88 7.62
C ARG A 74 -10.10 2.06 6.11
N LEU A 75 -8.99 2.47 5.50
CA LEU A 75 -8.89 2.67 4.05
C LEU A 75 -9.07 1.37 3.25
N LYS A 76 -8.53 0.26 3.76
CA LYS A 76 -8.65 -1.07 3.13
C LYS A 76 -9.98 -1.78 3.42
N ARG A 77 -10.84 -1.24 4.28
CA ARG A 77 -12.10 -1.90 4.66
C ARG A 77 -13.02 -2.04 3.44
N GLY A 78 -13.41 -3.29 3.13
CA GLY A 78 -14.29 -3.61 2.00
C GLY A 78 -13.65 -3.39 0.62
N LYS A 79 -12.32 -3.25 0.55
CA LYS A 79 -11.58 -3.15 -0.72
C LYS A 79 -10.97 -4.52 -1.08
N PRO A 80 -10.80 -4.81 -2.38
CA PRO A 80 -10.17 -6.05 -2.82
C PRO A 80 -8.68 -6.10 -2.42
N GLU A 81 -8.09 -7.29 -2.53
CA GLU A 81 -6.65 -7.49 -2.28
C GLU A 81 -5.80 -6.65 -3.25
N ASN A 82 -4.60 -6.23 -2.81
CA ASN A 82 -3.69 -5.36 -3.57
C ASN A 82 -4.29 -4.04 -4.08
N TRP A 83 -5.45 -3.61 -3.55
CA TRP A 83 -6.13 -2.40 -3.99
C TRP A 83 -5.24 -1.16 -3.90
N LEU A 84 -4.43 -1.03 -2.85
CA LEU A 84 -3.54 0.12 -2.67
C LEU A 84 -2.50 0.21 -3.80
N TRP A 85 -1.87 -0.91 -4.14
CA TRP A 85 -0.89 -0.97 -5.23
C TRP A 85 -1.52 -0.68 -6.59
N GLN A 86 -2.67 -1.29 -6.89
CA GLN A 86 -3.40 -1.02 -8.15
C GLN A 86 -3.84 0.44 -8.25
N ARG A 87 -4.29 1.03 -7.14
CA ARG A 87 -4.66 2.46 -7.06
C ARG A 87 -3.46 3.37 -7.33
N LEU A 88 -2.31 3.06 -6.75
CA LEU A 88 -1.06 3.80 -6.98
C LEU A 88 -0.59 3.66 -8.42
N GLU A 89 -0.62 2.46 -8.99
CA GLU A 89 -0.24 2.22 -10.39
C GLU A 89 -1.16 2.96 -11.35
N THR A 90 -2.48 2.91 -11.11
CA THR A 90 -3.47 3.69 -11.86
C THR A 90 -3.20 5.19 -11.78
N LYS A 91 -2.82 5.71 -10.60
CA LYS A 91 -2.48 7.13 -10.43
C LYS A 91 -1.19 7.50 -11.17
N LYS A 92 -0.14 6.68 -11.06
CA LYS A 92 1.11 6.86 -11.82
C LYS A 92 0.80 6.93 -13.32
N ARG A 93 -0.01 5.99 -13.82
CA ARG A 93 -0.39 5.92 -15.24
C ARG A 93 -1.13 7.15 -15.73
N ARG A 94 -2.05 7.68 -14.93
CA ARG A 94 -2.76 8.94 -15.24
C ARG A 94 -1.83 10.16 -15.24
N LEU A 95 -0.73 10.11 -14.49
CA LEU A 95 0.33 11.11 -14.49
C LEU A 95 1.36 10.89 -15.63
N GLY A 96 1.13 9.93 -16.53
CA GLY A 96 2.05 9.58 -17.62
C GLY A 96 3.25 8.72 -17.20
N MET A 97 3.31 8.30 -15.93
CA MET A 97 4.41 7.49 -15.38
C MET A 97 3.97 6.03 -15.17
N GLY A 98 4.87 5.06 -15.31
CA GLY A 98 4.56 3.64 -15.05
C GLY A 98 4.03 2.86 -16.26
N ASN A 99 3.61 1.61 -16.03
CA ASN A 99 3.47 0.57 -17.06
C ASN A 99 2.52 0.89 -18.25
N PRO A 100 3.02 1.14 -19.48
CA PRO A 100 2.22 1.40 -20.70
C PRO A 100 1.05 0.43 -20.95
N LYS A 101 1.15 -0.79 -20.44
CA LYS A 101 0.19 -1.87 -20.69
C LYS A 101 -0.95 -1.91 -19.67
N LEU A 102 -0.91 -1.11 -18.59
CA LEU A 102 -2.02 -1.08 -17.63
C LEU A 102 -3.26 -0.48 -18.31
N ILE A 103 -4.31 -1.28 -18.41
CA ILE A 103 -5.60 -0.87 -18.94
C ILE A 103 -6.31 -0.01 -17.89
N VAL A 104 -6.38 1.30 -18.15
CA VAL A 104 -7.03 2.29 -17.27
C VAL A 104 -8.34 2.84 -17.85
N ASP A 105 -8.64 2.44 -19.08
CA ASP A 105 -9.77 2.91 -19.87
C ASP A 105 -11.03 2.10 -19.53
N ALA A 106 -12.15 2.79 -19.35
CA ALA A 106 -13.43 2.19 -19.01
C ALA A 106 -14.38 2.41 -20.19
N ARG A 107 -14.82 1.32 -20.81
CA ARG A 107 -15.77 1.35 -21.94
C ARG A 107 -17.05 0.61 -21.58
N GLY A 108 -18.16 1.10 -22.13
CA GLY A 108 -19.43 0.38 -22.07
C GLY A 108 -19.32 -0.93 -22.88
N TRP A 109 -19.68 -2.04 -22.26
CA TRP A 109 -19.75 -3.32 -22.96
C TRP A 109 -21.07 -3.39 -23.73
N SER A 110 -21.00 -3.63 -25.05
CA SER A 110 -22.17 -3.93 -25.87
C SER A 110 -22.09 -5.36 -26.38
N VAL A 111 -23.08 -6.18 -26.03
CA VAL A 111 -23.18 -7.55 -26.53
C VAL A 111 -23.98 -7.52 -27.84
N LYS A 112 -23.29 -7.35 -28.97
CA LYS A 112 -23.91 -7.54 -30.29
C LYS A 112 -24.22 -9.02 -30.47
N ARG A 113 -25.49 -9.41 -30.39
CA ARG A 113 -25.95 -10.74 -30.83
C ARG A 113 -25.89 -10.76 -32.36
N ASN A 114 -24.94 -11.50 -32.92
CA ASN A 114 -24.85 -11.71 -34.36
C ASN A 114 -25.89 -12.77 -34.76
N ARG A 115 -27.10 -12.36 -35.15
CA ARG A 115 -28.05 -13.27 -35.82
C ARG A 115 -27.51 -13.51 -37.22
N ARG A 116 -26.94 -14.70 -37.48
CA ARG A 116 -26.86 -15.22 -38.85
C ARG A 116 -28.29 -15.43 -39.31
N ALA A 117 -28.75 -14.63 -40.28
CA ALA A 117 -29.90 -14.99 -41.08
C ALA A 117 -29.47 -16.15 -41.99
N SER A 118 -30.27 -17.22 -41.95
CA SER A 118 -30.15 -18.42 -42.77
C SER A 118 -30.29 -18.11 -44.26
#